data_AF-A0A2P6WC50-F1
#
_entry.id   AF-A0A2P6WC50-F1
#
_cell.length_a   1.000
_cell.length_b   1.000
_cell.length_c   1.000
_cell.angle_alpha   90.00
_cell.angle_beta   90.00
_cell.angle_gamma   90.00
#
_symmetry.space_group_name_H-M   'P 1'
#
loop_
_entity.id
_entity.type
_entity.pdbx_description
1 polymer ?
#
loop_
_entity_poly.entity_id
_entity_poly.type
_entity_poly.pdbx_seq_one_letter_code
_entity_poly.pdbx_strand_id
1 'polypeptide(L)'
;YQLYLPEIWAQDPRRRNEAGVPKEIRFQTKPEIALEQIRLLVEEDVPRAPVLADAAYGNDNRFRDGLHELGLEYAVGVQCSTSVWPPSVTPLPPKARGATGRPPKLLRRDEKHQPLSVKELALCLSSSDLRRVSWREGTRGTMHSRFAALRVRVPAPLRIRSSPRSGARKALS
;
A
#
# COMPACT_ATOMS: atom_id res chain seq x y z
N TYR A 1 -10.11 21.84 3.44
CA TYR A 1 -9.59 20.86 4.43
C TYR A 1 -10.78 20.20 5.12
N GLN A 2 -10.80 18.86 5.19
CA GLN A 2 -11.86 18.08 5.83
C GLN A 2 -11.37 17.51 7.17
N LEU A 3 -12.17 17.69 8.23
CA LEU A 3 -11.89 17.16 9.56
C LEU A 3 -12.30 15.69 9.69
N TYR A 4 -11.54 14.93 10.48
CA TYR A 4 -11.90 13.55 10.82
C TYR A 4 -13.03 13.52 11.84
N LEU A 5 -14.14 12.87 11.47
CA LEU A 5 -15.27 12.60 12.35
C LEU A 5 -15.20 11.15 12.84
N PRO A 6 -15.05 10.87 14.15
CA PRO A 6 -15.08 9.50 14.67
C PRO A 6 -16.40 8.78 14.35
N GLU A 7 -16.34 7.48 14.07
CA GLU A 7 -17.53 6.68 13.71
C GLU A 7 -18.64 6.75 14.76
N ILE A 8 -18.26 6.64 16.03
CA ILE A 8 -19.19 6.76 17.17
C ILE A 8 -19.90 8.12 17.24
N TRP A 9 -19.30 9.19 16.72
CA TRP A 9 -19.94 10.50 16.63
C TRP A 9 -20.79 10.59 15.37
N ALA A 10 -20.31 10.04 14.25
CA ALA A 10 -21.07 10.00 13.01
C ALA A 10 -22.41 9.25 13.16
N GLN A 11 -22.48 8.29 14.10
CA GLN A 11 -23.67 7.52 14.44
C GLN A 11 -24.51 8.10 15.59
N ASP A 12 -24.13 9.24 16.18
CA ASP A 12 -24.85 9.90 17.29
C ASP A 12 -25.49 11.22 16.83
N PRO A 13 -26.81 11.23 16.51
CA PRO A 13 -27.48 12.43 16.04
C PRO A 13 -27.47 13.60 17.03
N ARG A 14 -27.45 13.33 18.34
CA ARG A 14 -27.43 14.39 19.36
C ARG A 14 -26.09 15.09 19.35
N ARG A 15 -25.00 14.32 19.43
CA ARG A 15 -23.63 14.88 19.40
C ARG A 15 -23.34 15.61 18.10
N ARG A 16 -23.84 15.11 16.96
CA ARG A 16 -23.71 15.80 15.67
C ARG A 16 -24.40 17.15 15.66
N ASN A 17 -25.61 17.22 16.20
CA ASN A 17 -26.36 18.47 16.26
C ASN A 17 -25.68 19.48 17.18
N GLU A 18 -25.22 19.03 18.36
CA GLU A 18 -24.46 19.87 19.31
C GLU A 18 -23.14 20.40 18.72
N ALA A 19 -22.44 19.56 17.94
CA ALA A 19 -21.18 19.93 17.29
C ALA A 19 -21.36 20.64 15.93
N GLY A 20 -22.61 20.86 15.47
CA GLY A 20 -22.89 21.50 14.17
C GLY A 20 -22.47 20.69 12.94
N VAL A 21 -22.38 19.36 13.04
CA VAL A 21 -21.93 18.48 11.96
C VAL A 21 -23.08 18.18 10.98
N PRO A 22 -23.00 18.61 9.69
CA PRO A 22 -24.05 18.37 8.69
C PRO A 22 -24.33 16.88 8.48
N LYS A 23 -25.58 16.48 8.21
CA LYS A 23 -26.01 15.07 8.12
C LYS A 23 -25.36 14.30 6.96
N GLU A 24 -24.92 15.03 5.95
CA GLU A 24 -24.31 14.53 4.72
C GLU A 24 -22.91 13.96 4.99
N ILE A 25 -22.22 14.46 6.03
CA ILE A 25 -20.89 13.99 6.42
C ILE A 25 -21.00 12.60 7.04
N ARG A 26 -20.48 11.60 6.33
CA ARG A 26 -20.42 10.21 6.83
C ARG A 26 -19.07 9.94 7.48
N PHE A 27 -19.00 8.87 8.26
CA PHE A 27 -17.72 8.36 8.72
C PHE A 27 -16.84 8.00 7.52
N GLN A 28 -15.60 8.46 7.55
CA GLN A 28 -14.55 8.08 6.63
C GLN A 28 -13.26 7.90 7.44
N THR A 29 -12.47 6.90 7.08
CA THR A 29 -11.16 6.68 7.66
C THR A 29 -10.18 7.78 7.21
N LYS A 30 -9.09 7.98 7.96
CA LYS A 30 -8.06 8.97 7.58
C LYS A 30 -7.46 8.70 6.19
N PRO A 31 -7.14 7.45 5.79
CA PRO A 31 -6.67 7.18 4.43
C PRO A 31 -7.70 7.49 3.35
N GLU A 32 -8.99 7.25 3.60
CA GLU A 32 -10.06 7.60 2.66
C GLU A 32 -10.15 9.12 2.46
N ILE A 33 -10.17 9.90 3.55
CA ILE A 33 -10.19 11.37 3.50
C ILE A 33 -8.95 11.90 2.76
N ALA A 34 -7.76 11.38 3.08
CA ALA A 34 -6.52 11.82 2.46
C ALA A 34 -6.49 11.50 0.95
N LEU A 35 -6.94 10.31 0.56
CA LEU A 35 -7.01 9.93 -0.85
C LEU A 35 -8.03 10.78 -1.62
N GLU A 36 -9.18 11.09 -1.03
CA GLU A 36 -10.18 11.97 -1.63
C GLU A 36 -9.64 13.40 -1.81
N GLN A 37 -8.93 13.94 -0.82
CA GLN A 37 -8.26 15.23 -0.96
C GLN A 37 -7.19 15.23 -2.05
N ILE A 38 -6.38 14.17 -2.15
CA ILE A 38 -5.38 14.04 -3.22
C ILE A 38 -6.05 13.98 -4.59
N ARG A 39 -7.18 13.27 -4.73
CA ARG A 39 -7.96 13.23 -5.98
C ARG A 39 -8.42 14.61 -6.40
N LEU A 40 -8.98 15.39 -5.47
CA LEU A 40 -9.42 16.76 -5.74
C LEU A 40 -8.25 17.63 -6.21
N LEU A 41 -7.09 17.56 -5.56
CA LEU A 41 -5.91 18.32 -6.00
C LEU A 41 -5.42 17.91 -7.40
N VAL A 42 -5.53 16.63 -7.75
CA VAL A 42 -5.21 16.15 -9.11
C VAL A 42 -6.24 16.65 -10.13
N GLU A 43 -7.52 16.68 -9.77
CA GLU A 43 -8.61 17.20 -10.61
C GLU A 43 -8.50 18.72 -10.82
N GLU A 44 -8.01 19.45 -9.81
CA GLU A 44 -7.70 20.89 -9.87
C GLU A 44 -6.37 21.21 -10.59
N ASP A 45 -5.70 20.20 -11.16
CA ASP A 45 -4.43 20.30 -11.89
C ASP A 45 -3.29 20.96 -11.07
N VAL A 46 -3.28 20.71 -9.76
CA VAL A 46 -2.20 21.17 -8.89
C VAL A 46 -0.89 20.50 -9.32
N PRO A 47 0.25 21.25 -9.36
CA PRO A 47 1.54 20.69 -9.72
C PRO A 47 1.89 19.42 -8.94
N ARG A 48 2.19 18.35 -9.68
CA ARG A 48 2.41 17.03 -9.11
C ARG A 48 3.77 16.94 -8.44
N ALA A 49 3.80 16.31 -7.27
CA ALA A 49 5.02 15.92 -6.56
C ALA A 49 4.82 14.52 -5.93
N PRO A 50 5.90 13.81 -5.58
CA PRO A 50 5.78 12.53 -4.91
C PRO A 50 5.02 12.64 -3.59
N VAL A 51 4.08 11.72 -3.36
CA VAL A 51 3.33 11.64 -2.11
C VAL A 51 4.15 10.92 -1.05
N LEU A 52 4.35 11.57 0.09
CA LEU A 52 4.99 11.00 1.27
C LEU A 52 3.95 10.82 2.38
N ALA A 53 3.89 9.62 2.97
CA ALA A 53 3.00 9.35 4.09
C ALA A 53 3.60 8.29 5.03
N ASP A 54 3.16 8.28 6.28
CA ASP A 54 3.57 7.28 7.25
C ASP A 54 2.81 5.95 7.08
N ALA A 55 3.09 4.98 7.96
CA ALA A 55 2.47 3.67 7.94
C ALA A 55 0.97 3.66 8.29
N ALA A 56 0.43 4.68 8.96
CA ALA A 56 -1.01 4.78 9.23
C ALA A 56 -1.82 4.91 7.93
N TYR A 57 -1.23 5.48 6.88
CA TYR A 57 -1.79 5.52 5.54
C TYR A 57 -1.32 4.35 4.69
N GLY A 58 0.00 4.12 4.68
CA GLY A 58 0.58 3.18 3.76
C GLY A 58 0.20 1.72 4.03
N ASN A 59 -0.26 1.34 5.23
CA ASN A 59 -0.76 -0.03 5.48
C ASN A 59 -2.05 -0.35 4.72
N ASP A 60 -2.83 0.66 4.35
CA ASP A 60 -4.03 0.47 3.55
C ASP A 60 -3.67 0.23 2.08
N ASN A 61 -3.98 -0.96 1.56
CA ASN A 61 -3.78 -1.29 0.15
C ASN A 61 -4.54 -0.34 -0.77
N ARG A 62 -5.77 0.06 -0.41
CA ARG A 62 -6.59 0.95 -1.23
C ARG A 62 -5.99 2.34 -1.35
N PHE A 63 -5.34 2.82 -0.28
CA PHE A 63 -4.62 4.08 -0.33
C PHE A 63 -3.49 4.03 -1.36
N ARG A 64 -2.65 2.99 -1.30
CA ARG A 64 -1.54 2.80 -2.25
C ARG A 64 -2.03 2.56 -3.68
N ASP A 65 -3.06 1.73 -3.85
CA ASP A 65 -3.67 1.47 -5.15
C ASP A 65 -4.26 2.76 -5.74
N GLY A 66 -4.92 3.58 -4.91
CA GLY A 66 -5.45 4.87 -5.32
C GLY A 66 -4.38 5.87 -5.77
N LEU A 67 -3.25 5.96 -5.07
CA LEU A 67 -2.11 6.78 -5.52
C LEU A 67 -1.57 6.29 -6.87
N HIS A 68 -1.46 4.98 -7.04
CA HIS A 68 -1.01 4.36 -8.28
C HIS A 68 -1.99 4.63 -9.45
N GLU A 69 -3.30 4.51 -9.22
CA GLU A 69 -4.35 4.79 -10.20
C GLU A 69 -4.35 6.25 -10.65
N LEU A 70 -4.01 7.18 -9.75
CA LEU A 70 -3.84 8.61 -10.07
C LEU A 70 -2.53 8.91 -10.82
N GLY A 71 -1.68 7.91 -11.02
CA GLY A 71 -0.37 8.07 -11.68
C GLY A 71 0.61 8.90 -10.84
N LEU A 72 0.48 8.88 -9.52
CA LEU A 72 1.37 9.59 -8.61
C LEU A 72 2.53 8.70 -8.19
N GLU A 73 3.74 9.26 -8.21
CA GLU A 73 4.87 8.68 -7.50
C GLU A 73 4.64 8.80 -5.99
N TYR A 74 5.05 7.79 -5.22
CA TYR A 74 4.89 7.84 -3.78
C TYR A 74 5.98 7.05 -3.04
N ALA A 75 6.29 7.52 -1.83
CA ALA A 75 7.06 6.77 -0.84
C ALA A 75 6.30 6.80 0.49
N VAL A 76 5.60 5.70 0.77
CA VAL A 76 4.76 5.57 1.98
C VAL A 76 5.32 4.51 2.91
N GLY A 77 5.33 4.82 4.20
CA GLY A 77 5.72 3.87 5.24
C GLY A 77 4.77 2.68 5.29
N VAL A 78 5.27 1.53 5.74
CA VAL A 78 4.46 0.34 6.02
C VAL A 78 4.93 -0.28 7.33
N GLN A 79 4.05 -0.99 8.02
CA GLN A 79 4.45 -1.77 9.19
C GLN A 79 5.42 -2.88 8.78
N CYS A 80 6.41 -3.15 9.64
CA CYS A 80 7.39 -4.20 9.40
C CYS A 80 6.77 -5.62 9.37
N SER A 81 5.57 -5.79 9.93
CA SER A 81 4.75 -7.00 9.86
C SER A 81 4.02 -7.18 8.53
N THR A 82 4.04 -6.17 7.64
CA THR A 82 3.41 -6.25 6.31
C THR A 82 4.01 -7.40 5.51
N SER A 83 3.17 -8.29 5.01
CA SER A 83 3.63 -9.44 4.21
C SER A 83 3.96 -9.04 2.77
N VAL A 84 5.07 -9.56 2.25
CA VAL A 84 5.58 -9.31 0.90
C VAL A 84 6.17 -10.60 0.31
N TRP A 85 6.09 -10.73 -1.01
CA TRP A 85 6.85 -11.74 -1.74
C TRP A 85 8.23 -11.19 -2.11
N PRO A 86 9.32 -11.88 -1.74
CA PRO A 86 10.67 -11.51 -2.15
C PRO A 86 10.82 -11.48 -3.68
N PRO A 87 11.79 -10.72 -4.23
CA PRO A 87 11.93 -10.51 -5.68
C PRO A 87 12.00 -11.79 -6.53
N SER A 88 12.56 -12.88 -5.99
CA SER A 88 12.76 -14.16 -6.67
C SER A 88 11.63 -15.17 -6.49
N VAL A 89 10.57 -14.84 -5.73
CA VAL A 89 9.48 -15.79 -5.41
C VAL A 89 8.16 -15.30 -6.00
N THR A 90 7.56 -16.13 -6.85
CA THR A 90 6.19 -15.91 -7.33
C THR A 90 5.20 -16.80 -6.58
N PRO A 91 4.00 -16.31 -6.25
CA PRO A 91 2.95 -17.17 -5.68
C PRO A 91 2.65 -18.34 -6.62
N LEU A 92 2.49 -19.54 -6.08
CA LEU A 92 2.13 -20.71 -6.87
C LEU A 92 0.71 -20.54 -7.44
N PRO A 93 0.48 -20.93 -8.72
CA PRO A 93 -0.85 -20.88 -9.31
C PRO A 93 -1.83 -21.76 -8.51
N PRO A 94 -3.15 -21.47 -8.59
CA PRO A 94 -4.16 -22.35 -7.99
C PRO A 94 -4.01 -23.79 -8.48
N LYS A 95 -4.41 -24.79 -7.68
CA LYS A 95 -4.33 -26.22 -8.10
C LYS A 95 -5.03 -26.40 -9.45
N ALA A 96 -4.50 -27.28 -10.30
CA ALA A 96 -5.27 -27.81 -11.41
C ALA A 96 -6.62 -28.36 -10.90
N ARG A 97 -7.68 -28.11 -11.66
CA ARG A 97 -9.04 -28.55 -11.34
C ARG A 97 -9.07 -30.09 -11.30
N GLY A 98 -9.69 -30.67 -10.25
CA GLY A 98 -10.01 -32.10 -10.22
C GLY A 98 -11.22 -32.44 -11.11
N ALA A 99 -11.53 -33.73 -11.30
CA ALA A 99 -12.62 -34.20 -12.16
C ALA A 99 -14.00 -33.63 -11.77
N THR A 100 -14.20 -33.28 -10.50
CA THR A 100 -15.46 -32.75 -9.95
C THR A 100 -15.19 -31.55 -9.02
N GLY A 101 -16.17 -30.65 -8.91
CA GLY A 101 -16.15 -29.50 -8.00
C GLY A 101 -15.78 -28.14 -8.63
N ARG A 102 -15.92 -27.08 -7.82
CA ARG A 102 -15.65 -25.68 -8.20
C ARG A 102 -14.15 -25.47 -8.41
N PRO A 103 -13.71 -24.80 -9.49
CA PRO A 103 -12.30 -24.50 -9.71
C PRO A 103 -11.71 -23.76 -8.49
N PRO A 104 -10.55 -24.19 -7.96
CA PRO A 104 -9.89 -23.49 -6.86
C PRO A 104 -9.42 -22.11 -7.34
N LYS A 105 -9.75 -21.06 -6.57
CA LYS A 105 -9.45 -19.66 -6.93
C LYS A 105 -8.32 -19.03 -6.12
N LEU A 106 -7.88 -19.69 -5.04
CA LEU A 106 -6.89 -19.16 -4.12
C LEU A 106 -5.47 -19.48 -4.58
N LEU A 107 -4.59 -18.48 -4.51
CA LEU A 107 -3.14 -18.68 -4.64
C LEU A 107 -2.67 -19.63 -3.56
N ARG A 108 -1.78 -20.55 -3.93
CA ARG A 108 -1.26 -21.55 -2.99
C ARG A 108 -0.07 -20.98 -2.23
N ARG A 109 -0.07 -21.26 -0.94
CA ARG A 109 1.08 -21.12 -0.06
C ARG A 109 1.42 -22.54 0.42
N ASP A 110 2.65 -23.00 0.20
CA ASP A 110 3.13 -24.26 0.76
C ASP A 110 4.26 -23.98 1.76
N GLU A 111 4.82 -25.00 2.40
CA GLU A 111 5.89 -24.83 3.40
C GLU A 111 7.14 -24.13 2.85
N LYS A 112 7.36 -24.17 1.52
CA LYS A 112 8.53 -23.57 0.85
C LYS A 112 8.22 -22.23 0.16
N HIS A 113 6.94 -21.87 0.03
CA HIS A 113 6.46 -20.69 -0.69
C HIS A 113 5.47 -19.90 0.18
N GLN A 114 5.98 -19.23 1.21
CA GLN A 114 5.24 -18.28 2.03
C GLN A 114 5.70 -16.85 1.77
N PRO A 115 4.81 -15.85 1.84
CA PRO A 115 5.25 -14.46 1.91
C PRO A 115 6.01 -14.25 3.23
N LEU A 116 7.01 -13.36 3.20
CA LEU A 116 7.74 -12.92 4.39
C LEU A 116 7.16 -11.60 4.89
N SER A 117 7.24 -11.33 6.19
CA SER A 117 7.12 -9.97 6.67
C SER A 117 8.26 -9.10 6.13
N VAL A 118 8.04 -7.79 6.00
CA VAL A 118 9.10 -6.83 5.65
C VAL A 118 10.29 -6.96 6.62
N LYS A 119 10.02 -7.22 7.90
CA LYS A 119 11.06 -7.47 8.91
C LYS A 119 11.91 -8.68 8.56
N GLU A 120 11.29 -9.82 8.28
CA GLU A 120 12.01 -11.06 7.93
C GLU A 120 12.81 -10.88 6.64
N LEU A 121 12.22 -10.26 5.62
CA LEU A 121 12.93 -9.96 4.38
C LEU A 121 14.15 -9.07 4.63
N ALA A 122 14.02 -8.04 5.47
CA ALA A 122 15.12 -7.15 5.81
C ALA A 122 16.26 -7.88 6.55
N LEU A 123 15.93 -8.87 7.39
CA LEU A 123 16.93 -9.68 8.11
C LEU A 123 17.69 -10.65 7.19
N CYS A 124 17.15 -10.98 6.01
CA CYS A 124 17.84 -11.78 5.01
C CYS A 124 18.86 -10.98 4.18
N LEU A 125 18.92 -9.65 4.32
CA LEU A 125 19.82 -8.82 3.53
C LEU A 125 21.22 -8.79 4.11
N SER A 126 22.19 -8.91 3.22
CA SER A 126 23.62 -8.79 3.51
C SER A 126 24.08 -7.33 3.46
N SER A 127 25.31 -7.08 3.93
CA SER A 127 25.94 -5.76 3.78
C SER A 127 26.12 -5.35 2.32
N SER A 128 26.28 -6.29 1.39
CA SER A 128 26.36 -6.04 -0.05
C SER A 128 25.03 -5.62 -0.68
N ASP A 129 23.90 -5.95 -0.05
CA ASP A 129 22.57 -5.51 -0.52
C ASP A 129 22.26 -4.06 -0.10
N LEU A 130 23.03 -3.52 0.84
CA LEU A 130 22.83 -2.19 1.40
C LEU A 130 23.72 -1.16 0.71
N ARG A 131 23.11 -0.06 0.26
CA ARG A 131 23.81 1.10 -0.30
C ARG A 131 23.84 2.23 0.71
N ARG A 132 25.01 2.85 0.87
CA ARG A 132 25.12 4.09 1.64
C ARG A 132 24.49 5.23 0.84
N VAL A 133 23.60 5.98 1.47
CA VAL A 133 22.95 7.15 0.91
C VAL A 133 23.23 8.32 1.83
N SER A 134 23.61 9.45 1.26
CA SER A 134 23.79 10.74 1.93
C SER A 134 22.81 11.73 1.33
N TRP A 135 22.26 12.66 2.13
CA TRP A 135 21.28 13.62 1.61
C TRP A 135 21.60 15.06 2.02
N ARG A 136 21.11 15.54 3.16
CA ARG A 136 21.29 16.93 3.57
C ARG A 136 22.25 17.07 4.73
N GLU A 137 22.86 18.24 4.82
CA GLU A 137 23.62 18.67 5.98
C GLU A 137 22.68 18.80 7.19
N GLY A 138 23.01 18.10 8.28
CA GLY A 138 22.37 18.25 9.57
C GLY A 138 23.22 19.09 10.51
N THR A 139 22.76 19.30 11.75
CA THR A 139 23.51 20.05 12.77
C THR A 139 24.83 19.39 13.20
N ARG A 140 25.09 18.16 12.77
CA ARG A 140 26.28 17.36 13.11
C ARG A 140 27.05 16.87 11.89
N GLY A 141 26.89 17.48 10.74
CA GLY A 141 27.47 16.99 9.50
C GLY A 141 26.43 16.48 8.51
N THR A 142 26.92 16.06 7.34
CA THR A 142 26.10 15.42 6.30
C THR A 142 25.44 14.16 6.84
N MET A 143 24.11 14.10 6.75
CA MET A 143 23.36 12.91 7.16
C MET A 143 23.56 11.78 6.15
N HIS A 144 23.90 10.60 6.65
CA HIS A 144 24.03 9.38 5.85
C HIS A 144 23.44 8.16 6.56
N SER A 145 22.92 7.21 5.79
CA SER A 145 22.45 5.92 6.28
C SER A 145 22.62 4.83 5.20
N ARG A 146 22.23 3.59 5.52
CA ARG A 146 22.28 2.45 4.61
C ARG A 146 20.85 1.99 4.29
N PHE A 147 20.56 1.81 3.02
CA PHE A 147 19.24 1.38 2.54
C PHE A 147 19.37 0.25 1.51
N ALA A 148 18.37 -0.61 1.47
CA ALA A 148 18.14 -1.51 0.35
C ALA A 148 16.86 -1.08 -0.39
N ALA A 149 16.88 -1.17 -1.72
CA ALA A 149 15.72 -0.93 -2.56
C ALA A 149 15.41 -2.22 -3.32
N LEU A 150 14.29 -2.86 -2.97
CA LEU A 150 13.90 -4.15 -3.53
C LEU A 150 12.51 -4.05 -4.16
N ARG A 151 12.36 -4.62 -5.36
CA ARG A 151 11.04 -4.77 -5.97
C ARG A 151 10.38 -6.02 -5.41
N VAL A 152 9.43 -5.82 -4.50
CA VAL A 152 8.63 -6.89 -3.88
C VAL A 152 7.21 -6.92 -4.46
N ARG A 153 6.47 -7.99 -4.21
CA ARG A 153 5.03 -8.06 -4.58
C ARG A 153 4.18 -8.17 -3.32
N VAL A 154 3.07 -7.43 -3.29
CA VAL A 154 2.09 -7.58 -2.21
C VAL A 154 1.31 -8.89 -2.43
N PRO A 155 1.15 -9.75 -1.43
CA PRO A 155 0.29 -10.93 -1.55
C PRO A 155 -1.15 -10.47 -1.82
N ALA A 156 -1.77 -11.03 -2.85
CA ALA A 156 -3.19 -10.79 -3.08
C ALA A 156 -3.99 -11.22 -1.84
N PRO A 157 -5.00 -10.44 -1.40
CA PRO A 157 -5.94 -10.88 -0.39
C PRO A 157 -6.53 -12.24 -0.81
N LEU A 158 -6.72 -13.15 0.15
CA LEU A 158 -7.33 -14.48 -0.05
C LEU A 158 -8.78 -14.43 -0.61
N ARG A 159 -9.29 -13.25 -0.99
CA ARG A 159 -10.65 -13.04 -1.49
C ARG A 159 -10.71 -12.57 -2.95
N ILE A 160 -9.57 -12.27 -3.60
CA ILE A 160 -9.55 -11.80 -4.99
C ILE A 160 -9.53 -12.98 -5.95
N ARG A 161 -10.56 -13.03 -6.81
CA ARG A 161 -10.73 -13.96 -7.92
C ARG A 161 -9.60 -13.73 -8.93
N SER A 162 -8.92 -14.79 -9.36
CA SER A 162 -8.03 -14.73 -10.53
C SER A 162 -8.84 -14.41 -11.80
N SER A 163 -8.83 -13.15 -12.21
CA SER A 163 -8.89 -12.81 -13.64
C SER A 163 -7.45 -12.49 -14.07
N PRO A 164 -6.99 -12.96 -15.22
CA PRO A 164 -5.64 -12.65 -15.68
C PRO A 164 -5.55 -11.14 -15.93
N ARG A 165 -4.78 -10.43 -15.09
CA ARG A 165 -4.27 -9.10 -15.47
C ARG A 165 -3.30 -9.35 -16.62
N SER A 166 -3.78 -9.09 -17.83
CA SER A 166 -2.98 -9.03 -19.04
C SER A 166 -1.69 -8.25 -18.75
N GLY A 167 -0.56 -8.94 -18.87
CA GLY A 167 0.73 -8.28 -18.92
C GLY A 167 0.78 -7.44 -20.20
N ALA A 168 0.71 -6.13 -20.05
CA ALA A 168 1.09 -5.21 -21.10
C ALA A 168 2.60 -5.38 -21.31
N ARG A 169 2.96 -6.27 -22.24
CA ARG A 169 4.21 -6.17 -22.99
C ARG A 169 4.12 -4.87 -23.80
N LYS A 170 5.02 -3.93 -23.55
CA LYS A 170 5.57 -3.11 -24.63
C LYS A 170 7.07 -3.28 -24.59
N ALA A 171 7.56 -4.07 -25.54
CA ALA A 171 8.96 -4.13 -25.92
C ALA A 171 9.30 -2.88 -26.73
N LEU A 172 10.59 -2.54 -26.68
CA LEU A 172 11.28 -1.45 -27.35
C LEU A 172 11.13 -1.44 -28.88
N SER A 173 11.13 -0.25 -29.46
CA SER A 173 12.19 0.25 -30.35
C SER A 173 12.23 1.77 -30.25
#